data_AF-A0AAX3LF64-F1
#
_entry.id   AF-A0AAX3LF64-F1
#
_cell.length_a   1.000
_cell.length_b   1.000
_cell.length_c   1.000
_cell.angle_alpha   90.00
_cell.angle_beta   90.00
_cell.angle_gamma   90.00
#
_symmetry.space_group_name_H-M   'P 1'
#
loop_
_entity.id
_entity.type
_entity.pdbx_description
1 polymer ?
#
loop_
_entity_poly.entity_id
_entity_poly.type
_entity_poly.pdbx_seq_one_letter_code
_entity_poly.pdbx_strand_id
1 'polypeptide(L)'
;MDIQIPQQWEFTEDWDKRTLTNGDYVGFVYLFQFEDGSTYVGSKQMYKRVKEVKKLKATSESNNWENYTSSSKIVNQKIADGEKYCKTILYAFPTMRETLLVESILILHEMLKPNCLNLAMMTKIRSPNAKDKKHLLGIVQELLEYLR
;
A
#
# COMPACT_ATOMS: atom_id res chain seq x y z
N MET A 1 30.32 -4.37 2.88
CA MET A 1 28.95 -4.48 2.35
C MET A 1 28.09 -4.85 3.53
N ASP A 2 27.47 -3.84 4.16
CA ASP A 2 26.54 -4.10 5.24
C ASP A 2 25.29 -4.75 4.63
N ILE A 3 24.95 -5.93 5.14
CA ILE A 3 23.75 -6.64 4.74
C ILE A 3 22.59 -5.79 5.28
N GLN A 4 21.91 -5.05 4.40
CA GLN A 4 20.65 -4.42 4.77
C GLN A 4 19.66 -5.50 5.17
N ILE A 5 19.38 -5.61 6.47
CA ILE A 5 18.31 -6.46 6.98
C ILE A 5 17.01 -5.89 6.39
N PRO A 6 16.22 -6.70 5.66
CA PRO A 6 14.96 -6.23 5.11
C PRO A 6 14.10 -5.71 6.25
N GLN A 7 13.74 -4.43 6.19
CA GLN A 7 12.88 -3.84 7.21
C GLN A 7 11.53 -4.54 7.18
N GLN A 8 11.02 -4.91 8.34
CA GLN A 8 9.70 -5.53 8.45
C GLN A 8 8.62 -4.50 8.16
N TRP A 9 7.45 -4.96 7.74
CA TRP A 9 6.29 -4.09 7.60
C TRP A 9 5.81 -3.65 8.99
N GLU A 10 5.68 -2.35 9.17
CA GLU A 10 4.87 -1.77 10.24
C GLU A 10 3.40 -1.75 9.80
N PHE A 11 2.51 -1.53 10.77
CA PHE A 11 1.07 -1.51 10.57
C PHE A 11 0.49 -0.30 11.29
N THR A 12 -0.58 0.28 10.74
CA THR A 12 -1.44 1.21 11.48
C THR A 12 -2.12 0.47 12.64
N GLU A 13 -2.61 1.21 13.65
CA GLU A 13 -3.07 0.67 14.94
C GLU A 13 -4.07 -0.49 14.82
N ASP A 14 -4.96 -0.44 13.82
CA ASP A 14 -6.00 -1.45 13.59
C ASP A 14 -5.53 -2.70 12.82
N TRP A 15 -4.24 -2.76 12.45
CA TRP A 15 -3.72 -3.80 11.57
C TRP A 15 -2.56 -4.57 12.22
N ASP A 16 -2.53 -5.87 11.92
CA ASP A 16 -1.38 -6.73 12.18
C ASP A 16 -1.24 -7.78 11.06
N LYS A 17 -0.13 -8.54 11.09
CA LYS A 17 0.11 -9.61 10.10
C LYS A 17 -0.99 -10.68 10.12
N ARG A 18 -1.58 -10.99 11.28
CA ARG A 18 -2.60 -12.05 11.41
C ARG A 18 -3.89 -11.63 10.72
N THR A 19 -4.35 -10.43 11.00
CA THR A 19 -5.52 -9.79 10.40
C THR A 19 -5.32 -9.63 8.89
N LEU A 20 -4.15 -9.16 8.46
CA LEU A 20 -3.84 -9.01 7.03
C LEU A 20 -3.92 -10.33 6.26
N THR A 21 -3.55 -11.45 6.89
CA THR A 21 -3.45 -12.78 6.26
C THR A 21 -4.58 -13.74 6.63
N ASN A 22 -5.65 -13.27 7.24
CA ASN A 22 -6.76 -14.09 7.74
C ASN A 22 -7.64 -14.72 6.63
N GLY A 23 -7.42 -14.34 5.37
CA GLY A 23 -8.17 -14.81 4.21
C GLY A 23 -9.20 -13.83 3.68
N ASP A 24 -9.35 -12.63 4.26
CA ASP A 24 -10.34 -11.63 3.85
C ASP A 24 -9.78 -10.59 2.85
N TYR A 25 -8.47 -10.57 2.63
CA TYR A 25 -7.78 -9.52 1.88
C TYR A 25 -6.91 -10.08 0.75
N VAL A 26 -6.76 -9.30 -0.33
CA VAL A 26 -5.94 -9.67 -1.50
C VAL A 26 -4.96 -8.59 -1.93
N GLY A 27 -5.10 -7.38 -1.40
CA GLY A 27 -4.18 -6.29 -1.63
C GLY A 27 -4.29 -5.22 -0.56
N PHE A 28 -3.23 -4.44 -0.41
CA PHE A 28 -3.15 -3.38 0.58
C PHE A 28 -2.53 -2.12 -0.01
N VAL A 29 -2.82 -0.99 0.62
CA VAL A 29 -2.11 0.27 0.39
C VAL A 29 -1.07 0.47 1.50
N TYR A 30 0.05 1.07 1.15
CA TYR A 30 1.20 1.25 2.03
C TYR A 30 1.82 2.64 1.86
N LEU A 31 2.58 3.05 2.87
CA LEU A 31 3.37 4.27 2.91
C LEU A 31 4.84 3.93 3.15
N PHE A 32 5.74 4.55 2.38
CA PHE A 32 7.15 4.71 2.75
C PHE A 32 7.37 6.11 3.29
N GLN A 33 8.15 6.23 4.35
CA GLN A 33 8.61 7.51 4.91
C GLN A 33 10.11 7.43 5.13
N PHE A 34 10.85 8.40 4.62
CA PHE A 34 12.30 8.52 4.79
C PHE A 34 12.64 9.55 5.88
N GLU A 35 13.84 9.47 6.46
CA GLU A 35 14.29 10.43 7.49
C GLU A 35 14.34 11.89 6.97
N ASP A 36 14.53 12.09 5.66
CA ASP A 36 14.50 13.41 5.00
C ASP A 36 13.07 14.00 4.88
N GLY A 37 12.07 13.28 5.38
CA GLY A 37 10.66 13.65 5.32
C GLY A 37 9.97 13.31 4.00
N SER A 38 10.68 12.72 3.02
CA SER A 38 10.07 12.30 1.77
C SER A 38 9.19 11.06 1.94
N THR A 39 8.10 11.02 1.18
CA THR A 39 7.06 9.99 1.32
C THR A 39 6.66 9.37 0.00
N TYR A 40 6.23 8.11 0.02
CA TYR A 40 5.71 7.43 -1.15
C TYR A 40 4.51 6.56 -0.78
N VAL A 41 3.39 6.75 -1.46
CA VAL A 41 2.21 5.89 -1.34
C VAL A 41 2.20 4.87 -2.47
N GLY A 42 1.87 3.62 -2.16
CA GLY A 42 1.65 2.61 -3.20
C GLY A 42 0.71 1.51 -2.75
N SER A 43 0.46 0.58 -3.66
CA SER A 43 -0.32 -0.62 -3.40
C SER A 43 0.43 -1.91 -3.77
N LYS A 44 0.05 -3.01 -3.11
CA LYS A 44 0.61 -4.32 -3.40
C LYS A 44 -0.48 -5.39 -3.37
N GLN A 45 -0.54 -6.18 -4.44
CA GLN A 45 -1.31 -7.43 -4.48
C GLN A 45 -0.55 -8.53 -3.73
N MET A 46 -1.23 -9.22 -2.81
CA MET A 46 -0.64 -10.21 -1.91
C MET A 46 -0.45 -11.59 -2.55
N TYR A 47 -1.31 -11.98 -3.49
CA TYR A 47 -1.33 -13.34 -4.07
C TYR A 47 -1.25 -13.27 -5.60
N LYS A 48 -0.53 -14.19 -6.25
CA LYS A 48 -0.34 -14.17 -7.70
C LYS A 48 -1.68 -14.38 -8.42
N ARG A 49 -2.03 -13.46 -9.33
CA ARG A 49 -3.24 -13.53 -10.19
C ARG A 49 -4.59 -13.56 -9.45
N VAL A 50 -4.63 -13.42 -8.12
CA VAL A 50 -5.86 -13.32 -7.33
C VAL A 50 -6.16 -11.85 -7.03
N LYS A 51 -7.22 -11.31 -7.65
CA LYS A 51 -7.61 -9.88 -7.50
C LYS A 51 -8.84 -9.65 -6.63
N GLU A 52 -9.51 -10.72 -6.19
CA GLU A 52 -10.74 -10.68 -5.39
C GLU A 52 -10.70 -11.82 -4.38
N VAL A 53 -11.09 -11.55 -3.14
CA VAL A 53 -11.06 -12.51 -2.02
C VAL A 53 -11.85 -13.79 -2.31
N LYS A 54 -12.99 -13.70 -3.00
CA LYS A 54 -13.78 -14.88 -3.39
C LYS A 54 -13.05 -15.87 -4.31
N LYS A 55 -11.93 -15.46 -4.90
CA LYS A 55 -11.06 -16.31 -5.74
C LYS A 55 -9.84 -16.82 -4.97
N LEU A 56 -9.66 -16.38 -3.72
CA LEU A 56 -8.59 -16.83 -2.85
C LEU A 56 -8.87 -18.26 -2.40
N LYS A 57 -7.83 -19.08 -2.48
CA LYS A 57 -7.82 -20.49 -2.08
C LYS A 57 -6.61 -20.75 -1.19
N ALA A 58 -6.67 -21.79 -0.36
CA ALA A 58 -5.52 -22.21 0.45
C ALA A 58 -4.26 -22.52 -0.41
N THR A 59 -4.46 -22.91 -1.67
CA THR A 59 -3.37 -23.19 -2.64
C THR A 59 -2.88 -21.96 -3.40
N SER A 60 -3.38 -20.76 -3.09
CA SER A 60 -2.99 -19.55 -3.81
C SER A 60 -1.56 -19.16 -3.46
N GLU A 61 -0.74 -18.95 -4.48
CA GLU A 61 0.65 -18.57 -4.29
C GLU A 61 0.79 -17.12 -3.83
N SER A 62 1.63 -16.87 -2.82
CA SER A 62 2.03 -15.53 -2.42
C SER A 62 2.77 -14.79 -3.54
N ASN A 63 2.56 -13.49 -3.63
CA ASN A 63 3.18 -12.59 -4.62
C ASN A 63 4.38 -11.80 -4.03
N ASN A 64 5.12 -12.46 -3.13
CA ASN A 64 6.31 -11.92 -2.45
C ASN A 64 6.09 -10.53 -1.84
N TRP A 65 4.95 -10.32 -1.17
CA TRP A 65 4.63 -9.03 -0.57
C TRP A 65 5.43 -8.78 0.72
N GLU A 66 5.82 -9.83 1.45
CA GLU A 66 6.57 -9.71 2.70
C GLU A 66 7.95 -9.07 2.49
N ASN A 67 8.66 -9.48 1.44
CA ASN A 67 9.98 -8.96 1.08
C ASN A 67 9.93 -7.85 0.03
N TYR A 68 8.74 -7.34 -0.29
CA TYR A 68 8.59 -6.29 -1.29
C TYR A 68 9.12 -4.95 -0.75
N THR A 69 9.80 -4.22 -1.63
CA THR A 69 10.25 -2.84 -1.40
C THR A 69 9.25 -1.86 -2.03
N SER A 70 9.42 -1.51 -3.31
CA SER A 70 8.54 -0.57 -4.02
C SER A 70 8.63 -0.78 -5.53
N SER A 71 7.64 -0.29 -6.27
CA SER A 71 7.68 -0.18 -7.74
C SER A 71 8.39 1.10 -8.20
N SER A 72 8.64 2.04 -7.29
CA SER A 72 9.29 3.31 -7.61
C SER A 72 10.80 3.14 -7.72
N LYS A 73 11.38 3.61 -8.83
CA LYS A 73 12.83 3.65 -9.02
C LYS A 73 13.51 4.54 -7.98
N ILE A 74 12.91 5.69 -7.66
CA ILE A 74 13.45 6.63 -6.67
C ILE A 74 13.47 5.99 -5.29
N VAL A 75 12.36 5.37 -4.86
CA VAL A 75 12.31 4.69 -3.55
C VAL A 75 13.37 3.59 -3.46
N ASN A 76 13.50 2.75 -4.49
CA ASN A 76 14.52 1.69 -4.49
C ASN A 76 15.95 2.25 -4.53
N GLN A 77 16.19 3.39 -5.19
CA GLN A 77 17.49 4.04 -5.17
C GLN A 77 17.83 4.57 -3.77
N LYS A 78 16.93 5.28 -3.11
CA LYS A 78 17.12 5.76 -1.72
C LYS A 78 17.41 4.60 -0.76
N ILE A 79 16.70 3.47 -0.91
CA ILE A 79 17.00 2.23 -0.17
C ILE A 79 18.42 1.73 -0.46
N ALA A 80 18.81 1.64 -1.75
CA ALA A 80 20.13 1.17 -2.15
C ALA A 80 21.27 2.09 -1.67
N ASP A 81 21.00 3.39 -1.57
CA ASP A 81 21.93 4.40 -1.05
C ASP A 81 22.09 4.33 0.48
N GLY A 82 21.35 3.43 1.15
CA GLY A 82 21.44 3.22 2.59
C GLY A 82 20.60 4.20 3.41
N GLU A 83 19.72 4.96 2.79
CA GLU A 83 18.82 5.86 3.52
C GLU A 83 17.90 5.06 4.43
N LYS A 84 17.66 5.60 5.62
CA LYS A 84 16.73 5.02 6.58
C LYS A 84 15.31 5.40 6.21
N TYR A 85 14.42 4.44 6.36
CA TYR A 85 13.01 4.59 6.06
C TYR A 85 12.16 3.80 7.05
N CYS A 86 10.85 3.98 7.01
CA CYS A 86 9.85 3.07 7.53
C CYS A 86 8.91 2.69 6.38
N LYS A 87 8.35 1.48 6.43
CA LYS A 87 7.32 1.03 5.50
C LYS A 87 6.12 0.50 6.28
N THR A 88 4.98 1.13 6.07
CA THR A 88 3.77 0.90 6.88
C THR A 88 2.63 0.44 5.98
N ILE A 89 2.02 -0.69 6.31
CA ILE A 89 0.76 -1.11 5.70
C ILE A 89 -0.34 -0.26 6.35
N LEU A 90 -1.05 0.50 5.52
CA LEU A 90 -2.07 1.45 5.98
C LEU A 90 -3.44 0.78 6.11
N TYR A 91 -3.84 -0.01 5.11
CA TYR A 91 -5.13 -0.69 5.06
C TYR A 91 -5.14 -1.79 4.00
N ALA A 92 -5.84 -2.90 4.26
CA ALA A 92 -6.01 -4.01 3.31
C ALA A 92 -7.45 -4.16 2.80
N PHE A 93 -7.61 -4.64 1.58
CA PHE A 93 -8.88 -4.66 0.86
C PHE A 93 -9.19 -6.04 0.28
N PRO A 94 -10.49 -6.43 0.22
CA PRO A 94 -10.93 -7.69 -0.35
C PRO A 94 -10.82 -7.73 -1.88
N THR A 95 -10.64 -6.58 -2.54
CA THR A 95 -10.41 -6.52 -3.99
C THR A 95 -9.30 -5.54 -4.38
N MET A 96 -8.52 -5.91 -5.39
CA MET A 96 -7.54 -4.98 -5.98
C MET A 96 -8.20 -3.75 -6.61
N ARG A 97 -9.49 -3.82 -6.95
CA ARG A 97 -10.22 -2.65 -7.46
C ARG A 97 -10.36 -1.57 -6.39
N GLU A 98 -10.69 -1.96 -5.16
CA GLU A 98 -10.77 -1.05 -4.03
C GLU A 98 -9.38 -0.56 -3.65
N THR A 99 -8.40 -1.47 -3.59
CA THR A 99 -7.00 -1.10 -3.31
C THR A 99 -6.50 -0.01 -4.25
N LEU A 100 -6.67 -0.20 -5.57
CA LEU A 100 -6.22 0.77 -6.58
C LEU A 100 -6.99 2.10 -6.52
N LEU A 101 -8.28 2.06 -6.19
CA LEU A 101 -9.08 3.28 -6.00
C LEU A 101 -8.57 4.09 -4.82
N VAL A 102 -8.36 3.45 -3.66
CA VAL A 102 -7.87 4.13 -2.46
C VAL A 102 -6.45 4.63 -2.68
N GLU A 103 -5.55 3.81 -3.23
CA GLU A 103 -4.19 4.25 -3.64
C GLU A 103 -4.25 5.50 -4.51
N SER A 104 -5.13 5.53 -5.52
CA SER A 104 -5.27 6.67 -6.41
C SER A 104 -5.69 7.94 -5.68
N ILE A 105 -6.63 7.84 -4.74
CA ILE A 105 -7.08 9.00 -3.95
C ILE A 105 -5.94 9.53 -3.08
N LEU A 106 -5.22 8.63 -2.39
CA LEU A 106 -4.10 9.02 -1.54
C LEU A 106 -2.98 9.67 -2.37
N ILE A 107 -2.60 9.09 -3.51
CA ILE A 107 -1.59 9.67 -4.40
C ILE A 107 -2.04 11.05 -4.90
N LEU A 108 -3.29 11.19 -5.37
CA LEU A 108 -3.79 12.48 -5.86
C LEU A 108 -3.84 13.56 -4.77
N HIS A 109 -4.03 13.18 -3.52
CA HIS A 109 -3.98 14.09 -2.38
C HIS A 109 -2.54 14.52 -2.04
N GLU A 110 -1.59 13.58 -2.10
CA GLU A 110 -0.20 13.80 -1.70
C GLU A 110 0.70 14.38 -2.81
N MET A 111 0.40 14.11 -4.09
CA MET A 111 1.34 14.33 -5.21
C MET A 111 1.73 15.79 -5.47
N LEU A 112 1.04 16.75 -4.87
CA LEU A 112 1.38 18.17 -4.95
C LEU A 112 2.28 18.64 -3.80
N LYS A 113 2.49 17.80 -2.77
CA LYS A 113 3.37 18.11 -1.65
C LYS A 113 4.84 18.00 -2.11
N PRO A 114 5.73 18.94 -1.71
CA PRO A 114 7.13 18.96 -2.16
C PRO A 114 7.93 17.69 -1.83
N ASN A 115 7.52 16.97 -0.78
CA ASN A 115 8.18 15.77 -0.27
C ASN A 115 7.58 14.46 -0.83
N CYS A 116 6.59 14.53 -1.73
CA CYS A 116 6.00 13.33 -2.32
C CYS A 116 6.87 12.76 -3.45
N LEU A 117 7.20 11.47 -3.35
CA LEU A 117 8.02 10.72 -4.33
C LEU A 117 7.18 10.08 -5.44
N ASN A 118 5.84 10.15 -5.37
CA ASN A 118 4.97 9.66 -6.43
C ASN A 118 5.03 10.60 -7.65
N LEU A 119 5.74 10.20 -8.70
CA LEU A 119 5.94 11.03 -9.90
C LEU A 119 4.78 10.98 -10.91
N ALA A 120 4.00 9.91 -10.91
CA ALA A 120 2.92 9.69 -11.86
C ALA A 120 1.88 8.72 -11.31
N MET A 121 0.63 8.89 -11.78
CA MET A 121 -0.45 7.95 -11.52
C MET A 121 -1.13 7.59 -12.84
N MET A 122 -0.89 6.37 -13.32
CA MET A 122 -1.42 5.87 -14.59
C MET A 122 -2.31 4.65 -14.32
N THR A 123 -3.56 4.88 -13.91
CA THR A 123 -4.48 3.78 -13.64
C THR A 123 -5.91 4.11 -14.04
N LYS A 124 -6.65 3.08 -14.49
CA LYS A 124 -8.08 3.21 -14.82
C LYS A 124 -8.92 2.82 -13.61
N ILE A 125 -9.55 3.82 -13.00
CA ILE A 125 -10.42 3.62 -11.84
C ILE A 125 -11.89 3.53 -12.24
N ARG A 126 -12.67 2.73 -11.49
CA ARG A 126 -14.12 2.60 -11.62
C ARG A 126 -14.78 3.00 -10.31
N SER A 127 -15.77 3.89 -10.39
CA SER A 127 -16.60 4.25 -9.23
C SER A 127 -17.19 2.99 -8.58
N PRO A 128 -17.18 2.87 -7.24
CA PRO A 128 -17.91 1.85 -6.50
C PRO A 128 -19.43 2.01 -6.63
N ASN A 129 -20.18 0.99 -6.22
CA ASN A 129 -21.62 1.09 -6.04
C ASN A 129 -21.94 1.95 -4.78
N ALA A 130 -23.22 2.28 -4.55
CA ALA A 130 -23.61 3.18 -3.46
C ALA A 130 -23.24 2.65 -2.06
N LYS A 131 -23.34 1.34 -1.82
CA LYS A 131 -23.00 0.71 -0.54
C LYS A 131 -21.51 0.83 -0.25
N ASP A 132 -20.68 0.49 -1.23
CA ASP A 132 -19.22 0.49 -1.08
C ASP A 132 -18.65 1.91 -0.93
N LYS A 133 -19.30 2.92 -1.54
CA LYS A 133 -18.88 4.33 -1.43
C LYS A 133 -18.80 4.83 0.01
N LYS A 134 -19.82 4.57 0.83
CA LYS A 134 -19.85 5.05 2.22
C LYS A 134 -18.71 4.44 3.04
N HIS A 135 -18.49 3.14 2.88
CA HIS A 135 -17.42 2.42 3.57
C HIS A 135 -16.03 2.92 3.15
N LEU A 136 -15.78 2.99 1.84
CA LEU A 136 -14.49 3.45 1.31
C LEU A 136 -14.22 4.92 1.63
N LEU A 137 -15.26 5.77 1.70
CA LEU A 137 -15.11 7.16 2.11
C LEU A 137 -14.60 7.27 3.54
N GLY A 138 -15.14 6.50 4.48
CA GLY A 138 -14.66 6.49 5.87
C GLY A 138 -13.19 6.09 5.97
N ILE A 139 -12.82 4.98 5.31
CA ILE A 139 -11.42 4.53 5.24
C ILE A 139 -10.51 5.63 4.66
N VAL A 140 -10.91 6.24 3.54
CA VAL A 140 -10.12 7.31 2.92
C VAL A 140 -9.93 8.49 3.88
N GLN A 141 -10.96 8.89 4.62
CA GLN A 141 -10.85 10.00 5.58
C GLN A 141 -9.86 9.70 6.70
N GLU A 142 -9.91 8.49 7.27
CA GLU A 142 -8.97 8.03 8.29
C GLU A 142 -7.54 8.00 7.76
N LEU A 143 -7.33 7.45 6.55
CA LEU A 143 -6.01 7.39 5.94
C LEU A 143 -5.47 8.78 5.57
N LEU A 144 -6.31 9.70 5.13
CA LEU A 144 -5.90 11.08 4.86
C LEU A 144 -5.54 11.84 6.14
N GLU A 145 -6.20 11.54 7.26
CA GLU A 145 -5.81 12.09 8.57
C GLU A 145 -4.45 11.55 9.01
N TYR A 146 -4.18 10.27 8.78
CA TYR A 146 -2.87 9.65 9.05
C TYR A 146 -1.72 10.29 8.24
N LEU A 147 -2.00 10.84 7.05
CA LEU A 147 -1.00 11.47 6.19
C LEU A 147 -0.80 12.98 6.45
N ARG A 148 -1.46 13.55 7.46
CA ARG A 148 -1.26 14.95 7.88
C ARG A 148 -0.05 15.10 8.78
#